data_AF-A0A0R2XI13-F1
#
_entry.id   AF-A0A0R2XI13-F1
#
_cell.length_a   1.000
_cell.length_b   1.000
_cell.length_c   1.000
_cell.angle_alpha   90.00
_cell.angle_beta   90.00
_cell.angle_gamma   90.00
#
_symmetry.space_group_name_H-M   'P 1'
#
loop_
_entity.id
_entity.type
_entity.pdbx_description
1 polymer ?
#
loop_
_entity_poly.entity_id
_entity_poly.type
_entity_poly.pdbx_seq_one_letter_code
_entity_poly.pdbx_strand_id
1 'polypeptide(L)'
;MPEVTPMNIADPVMPKPAPTPPKPAPVVKPRPQPTPVQAKPKPEQEKISAADFFKDYPKKDPKPRPPQPVEAYQAPTINTSKIQQNLQSNLPTTVHAPSGSLTDAERTALQHYGAQLNRRLNSAWIKPANLAGVGLVVTVVFDVSSSGRISNVRLRPASGNPSFDTSVKAAFTRVSSGGVTPSGQAHSFTMSFKMVD
;
A
#
# COMPACT_ATOMS: atom_id res chain seq x y z
N MET A 1 -79.94 25.31 -16.95
CA MET A 1 -79.82 24.94 -15.53
C MET A 1 -78.42 24.36 -15.32
N PRO A 2 -77.59 24.97 -14.47
CA PRO A 2 -76.26 24.46 -14.09
C PRO A 2 -76.36 23.51 -12.88
N GLU A 3 -75.20 23.09 -12.34
CA GLU A 3 -74.94 22.30 -11.11
C GLU A 3 -74.85 20.77 -11.29
N VAL A 4 -73.87 20.05 -10.74
CA VAL A 4 -73.01 20.27 -9.57
C VAL A 4 -71.61 19.66 -9.78
N THR A 5 -70.54 20.37 -9.42
CA THR A 5 -69.21 19.79 -9.16
C THR A 5 -69.20 19.17 -7.75
N PRO A 6 -68.75 17.92 -7.55
CA PRO A 6 -68.68 17.35 -6.21
C PRO A 6 -67.63 18.07 -5.36
N MET A 7 -68.07 18.52 -4.18
CA MET A 7 -67.29 19.17 -3.14
C MET A 7 -66.18 18.28 -2.58
N ASN A 8 -65.06 18.93 -2.32
CA ASN A 8 -63.95 18.53 -1.48
C ASN A 8 -64.43 18.15 -0.06
N ILE A 9 -64.03 16.99 0.44
CA ILE A 9 -64.01 16.69 1.88
C ILE A 9 -62.59 16.24 2.20
N ALA A 10 -61.83 17.12 2.84
CA ALA A 10 -60.54 16.79 3.42
C ALA A 10 -60.74 15.86 4.63
N ASP A 11 -59.95 14.79 4.71
CA ASP A 11 -59.93 13.88 5.86
C ASP A 11 -59.60 14.64 7.16
N PRO A 12 -60.25 14.34 8.29
CA PRO A 12 -59.96 14.97 9.57
C PRO A 12 -58.58 14.54 10.08
N VAL A 13 -57.66 15.49 10.23
CA VAL A 13 -56.34 15.28 10.83
C VAL A 13 -56.50 15.09 12.34
N MET A 14 -56.27 13.87 12.84
CA MET A 14 -56.17 13.61 14.27
C MET A 14 -54.87 14.23 14.85
N PRO A 15 -54.89 14.86 16.03
CA PRO A 15 -53.67 15.31 16.70
C PRO A 15 -52.85 14.11 17.20
N LYS A 16 -51.54 14.11 16.91
CA LYS A 16 -50.58 13.13 17.44
C LYS A 16 -50.44 13.26 18.96
N PRO A 17 -50.42 12.16 19.74
CA PRO A 17 -50.21 12.21 21.19
C PRO A 17 -48.84 12.82 21.55
N ALA A 18 -48.81 13.66 22.57
CA ALA A 18 -47.60 14.31 23.08
C ALA A 18 -46.62 13.31 23.74
N PRO A 19 -45.29 13.56 23.70
CA PRO A 19 -44.30 12.69 24.33
C PRO A 19 -44.36 12.76 25.86
N THR A 20 -44.40 11.61 26.54
CA THR A 20 -44.27 11.51 28.00
C THR A 20 -42.82 11.72 28.46
N PRO A 21 -42.57 12.42 29.58
CA PRO A 21 -41.21 12.67 30.08
C PRO A 21 -40.55 11.40 30.66
N PRO A 22 -39.22 11.26 30.53
CA PRO A 22 -38.47 10.10 31.04
C PRO A 22 -38.32 10.13 32.56
N LYS A 23 -38.41 8.94 33.18
CA LYS A 23 -38.29 8.70 34.62
C LYS A 23 -36.82 8.81 35.08
N PRO A 24 -36.48 9.46 36.22
CA PRO A 24 -35.09 9.63 36.66
C PRO A 24 -34.42 8.31 37.09
N ALA A 25 -33.14 8.14 36.75
CA ALA A 25 -32.31 7.00 37.18
C ALA A 25 -31.73 7.21 38.60
N PRO A 26 -31.44 6.15 39.37
CA PRO A 26 -30.92 6.26 40.75
C PRO A 26 -29.45 6.70 40.80
N VAL A 27 -29.12 7.60 41.74
CA VAL A 27 -27.78 8.13 41.99
C VAL A 27 -26.90 7.10 42.71
N VAL A 28 -25.72 6.79 42.16
CA VAL A 28 -24.70 5.91 42.78
C VAL A 28 -23.81 6.74 43.71
N LYS A 29 -23.60 6.28 44.96
CA LYS A 29 -22.73 6.95 45.95
C LYS A 29 -21.23 6.72 45.66
N PRO A 30 -20.35 7.73 45.80
CA PRO A 30 -18.89 7.57 45.63
C PRO A 30 -18.21 6.82 46.78
N ARG A 31 -17.15 6.05 46.49
CA ARG A 31 -16.31 5.34 47.47
C ARG A 31 -15.18 6.25 48.01
N PRO A 32 -14.76 6.15 49.29
CA PRO A 32 -13.77 7.06 49.88
C PRO A 32 -12.35 6.84 49.35
N GLN A 33 -11.58 7.93 49.26
CA GLN A 33 -10.20 7.99 48.77
C GLN A 33 -9.18 7.90 49.94
N PRO A 34 -8.07 7.15 49.82
CA PRO A 34 -7.13 6.95 50.93
C PRO A 34 -6.18 8.14 51.15
N THR A 35 -5.89 8.44 52.42
CA THR A 35 -5.07 9.57 52.90
C THR A 35 -3.55 9.30 52.74
N PRO A 36 -2.72 10.31 52.41
CA PRO A 36 -1.27 10.13 52.24
C PRO A 36 -0.51 10.03 53.58
N VAL A 37 0.47 9.12 53.67
CA VAL A 37 1.35 8.98 54.84
C VAL A 37 2.61 9.83 54.65
N GLN A 38 2.93 10.67 55.63
CA GLN A 38 4.06 11.61 55.62
C GLN A 38 5.39 10.92 55.98
N ALA A 39 6.43 11.09 55.15
CA ALA A 39 7.75 10.47 55.36
C ALA A 39 8.63 11.28 56.35
N LYS A 40 9.35 10.59 57.25
CA LYS A 40 10.32 11.20 58.18
C LYS A 40 11.68 11.48 57.50
N PRO A 41 12.43 12.54 57.87
CA PRO A 41 13.73 12.87 57.26
C PRO A 41 14.85 11.91 57.70
N LYS A 42 15.76 11.59 56.77
CA LYS A 42 16.92 10.68 56.97
C LYS A 42 18.19 11.49 57.30
N PRO A 43 19.11 10.99 58.15
CA PRO A 43 20.32 11.74 58.56
C PRO A 43 21.25 12.06 57.39
N GLU A 44 21.76 13.29 57.34
CA GLU A 44 22.72 13.78 56.34
C GLU A 44 24.07 13.07 56.54
N GLN A 45 24.61 12.45 55.48
CA GLN A 45 25.93 11.82 55.51
C GLN A 45 27.02 12.88 55.29
N GLU A 46 28.10 12.83 56.06
CA GLU A 46 29.26 13.70 55.85
C GLU A 46 29.94 13.39 54.51
N LYS A 47 30.01 14.41 53.65
CA LYS A 47 30.58 14.31 52.30
C LYS A 47 32.07 14.64 52.39
N ILE A 48 32.94 13.64 52.32
CA ILE A 48 34.37 13.87 52.09
C ILE A 48 34.61 14.26 50.63
N SER A 49 35.67 15.06 50.41
CA SER A 49 36.07 15.46 49.06
C SER A 49 36.58 14.27 48.27
N ALA A 50 36.30 14.24 46.97
CA ALA A 50 36.78 13.20 46.06
C ALA A 50 38.31 13.08 46.09
N ALA A 51 39.03 14.20 46.31
CA ALA A 51 40.48 14.19 46.41
C ALA A 51 41.00 13.40 47.61
N ASP A 52 40.36 13.54 48.77
CA ASP A 52 40.73 12.79 49.98
C ASP A 52 40.41 11.30 49.81
N PHE A 53 39.25 10.98 49.20
CA PHE A 53 38.88 9.59 48.92
C PHE A 53 39.90 8.87 48.03
N PHE A 54 40.38 9.49 46.95
CA PHE A 54 41.37 8.85 46.08
C PHE A 54 42.80 8.83 46.66
N LYS A 55 43.05 9.58 47.72
CA LYS A 55 44.31 9.56 48.47
C LYS A 55 44.41 8.29 49.31
N ASP A 56 43.32 7.95 50.00
CA ASP A 56 43.22 6.71 50.78
C ASP A 56 42.93 5.48 49.91
N TYR A 57 42.28 5.66 48.76
CA TYR A 57 41.88 4.59 47.84
C TYR A 57 42.33 4.86 46.39
N PRO A 58 43.61 4.66 46.06
CA PRO A 58 44.09 4.81 44.68
C PRO A 58 43.42 3.81 43.74
N LYS A 59 43.01 4.26 42.55
CA LYS A 59 42.39 3.40 41.53
C LYS A 59 43.43 2.43 40.98
N LYS A 60 43.10 1.13 40.98
CA LYS A 60 43.90 0.11 40.29
C LYS A 60 43.57 0.13 38.80
N ASP A 61 44.59 0.04 37.95
CA ASP A 61 44.39 -0.07 36.51
C ASP A 61 43.70 -1.39 36.13
N PRO A 62 42.69 -1.35 35.24
CA PRO A 62 41.98 -2.54 34.82
C PRO A 62 42.88 -3.45 33.96
N LYS A 63 42.92 -4.74 34.30
CA LYS A 63 43.66 -5.73 33.52
C LYS A 63 42.94 -6.03 32.18
N PRO A 64 43.64 -6.12 31.04
CA PRO A 64 43.03 -6.47 29.76
C PRO A 64 42.35 -7.84 29.81
N ARG A 65 41.11 -7.92 29.30
CA ARG A 65 40.35 -9.17 29.20
C ARG A 65 40.78 -9.92 27.93
N PRO A 66 40.99 -11.25 27.98
CA PRO A 66 41.28 -12.03 26.78
C PRO A 66 40.07 -12.06 25.82
N PRO A 67 40.29 -12.08 24.49
CA PRO A 67 39.22 -12.15 23.51
C PRO A 67 38.52 -13.52 23.56
N GLN A 68 37.19 -13.52 23.50
CA GLN A 68 36.38 -14.74 23.39
C GLN A 68 36.22 -15.16 21.91
N PRO A 69 36.22 -16.46 21.59
CA PRO A 69 35.94 -16.94 20.24
C PRO A 69 34.49 -16.65 19.84
N VAL A 70 34.28 -16.10 18.64
CA VAL A 70 32.96 -15.92 18.03
C VAL A 70 32.72 -17.04 17.01
N GLU A 71 31.56 -17.69 17.07
CA GLU A 71 31.17 -18.67 16.05
C GLU A 71 30.82 -17.95 14.74
N ALA A 72 31.21 -18.55 13.61
CA ALA A 72 30.98 -17.98 12.29
C ALA A 72 29.49 -18.09 11.90
N TYR A 73 28.78 -16.96 11.95
CA TYR A 73 27.39 -16.85 11.50
C TYR A 73 27.28 -17.05 9.98
N GLN A 74 26.53 -18.07 9.55
CA GLN A 74 26.22 -18.28 8.14
C GLN A 74 24.93 -17.54 7.77
N ALA A 75 25.05 -16.51 6.94
CA ALA A 75 23.91 -15.75 6.46
C ALA A 75 23.12 -16.56 5.40
N PRO A 76 21.78 -16.50 5.39
CA PRO A 76 20.98 -17.17 4.37
C PRO A 76 21.23 -16.57 2.97
N THR A 77 21.44 -17.44 1.99
CA THR A 77 21.65 -17.04 0.58
C THR A 77 20.31 -16.71 -0.09
N ILE A 78 20.15 -15.48 -0.55
CA ILE A 78 18.98 -15.06 -1.34
C ILE A 78 19.14 -15.51 -2.80
N ASN A 79 18.21 -16.35 -3.26
CA ASN A 79 18.16 -16.83 -4.65
C ASN A 79 17.56 -15.77 -5.58
N THR A 80 18.37 -14.83 -6.06
CA THR A 80 17.95 -13.72 -6.91
C THR A 80 17.31 -14.18 -8.23
N SER A 81 17.76 -15.29 -8.82
CA SER A 81 17.21 -15.83 -10.07
C SER A 81 15.74 -16.26 -9.93
N LYS A 82 15.37 -16.91 -8.82
CA LYS A 82 13.97 -17.28 -8.55
C LYS A 82 13.09 -16.05 -8.35
N ILE A 83 13.63 -14.99 -7.73
CA ILE A 83 12.92 -13.72 -7.55
C ILE A 83 12.67 -13.06 -8.92
N GLN A 84 13.69 -12.99 -9.77
CA GLN A 84 13.58 -12.42 -11.12
C GLN A 84 12.61 -13.23 -11.98
N GLN A 85 12.66 -14.56 -11.92
CA GLN A 85 11.77 -15.43 -12.69
C GLN A 85 10.31 -15.34 -12.23
N ASN A 86 10.06 -15.21 -10.93
CA ASN A 86 8.70 -14.93 -10.44
C ASN A 86 8.22 -13.55 -10.88
N LEU A 87 9.07 -12.52 -10.84
CA LEU A 87 8.73 -11.19 -11.34
C LEU A 87 8.42 -11.17 -12.84
N GLN A 88 9.15 -11.95 -13.64
CA GLN A 88 8.97 -12.07 -15.09
C GLN A 88 7.78 -12.94 -15.49
N SER A 89 7.59 -14.08 -14.81
CA SER A 89 6.48 -15.02 -15.04
C SER A 89 5.13 -14.42 -14.69
N ASN A 90 5.12 -13.35 -13.89
CA ASN A 90 3.87 -12.72 -13.52
C ASN A 90 3.21 -11.90 -14.63
N LEU A 91 3.91 -11.48 -15.69
CA LEU A 91 3.28 -10.76 -16.81
C LEU A 91 4.10 -10.90 -18.12
N PRO A 92 3.75 -11.79 -19.07
CA PRO A 92 4.38 -11.79 -20.38
C PRO A 92 4.05 -10.46 -21.08
N THR A 93 5.11 -9.70 -21.42
CA THR A 93 4.99 -8.51 -22.27
C THR A 93 5.46 -8.89 -23.66
N THR A 94 4.56 -8.86 -24.63
CA THR A 94 4.86 -9.19 -26.03
C THR A 94 4.95 -7.91 -26.83
N VAL A 95 6.06 -7.74 -27.55
CA VAL A 95 6.25 -6.61 -28.46
C VAL A 95 5.78 -7.02 -29.85
N HIS A 96 4.87 -6.24 -30.42
CA HIS A 96 4.42 -6.38 -31.81
C HIS A 96 5.08 -5.27 -32.64
N ALA A 97 6.10 -5.65 -33.41
CA ALA A 97 6.77 -4.74 -34.33
C ALA A 97 6.10 -4.79 -35.72
N PRO A 98 5.72 -3.65 -36.31
CA PRO A 98 5.18 -3.62 -37.66
C PRO A 98 6.28 -3.92 -38.68
N SER A 99 6.19 -5.09 -39.33
CA SER A 99 6.73 -5.41 -40.66
C SER A 99 8.13 -4.87 -41.03
N GLY A 100 9.09 -5.01 -40.13
CA GLY A 100 10.52 -4.84 -40.39
C GLY A 100 11.28 -5.85 -39.53
N SER A 101 12.31 -6.51 -40.07
CA SER A 101 13.14 -7.41 -39.28
C SER A 101 13.92 -6.58 -38.27
N LEU A 102 13.45 -6.53 -37.02
CA LEU A 102 14.23 -6.00 -35.91
C LEU A 102 15.53 -6.78 -35.82
N THR A 103 16.65 -6.07 -35.62
CA THR A 103 17.90 -6.71 -35.23
C THR A 103 17.75 -7.38 -33.86
N ASP A 104 18.60 -8.36 -33.55
CA ASP A 104 18.57 -9.03 -32.24
C ASP A 104 18.79 -8.05 -31.08
N ALA A 105 19.63 -7.03 -31.31
CA ALA A 105 19.89 -5.96 -30.35
C ALA A 105 18.64 -5.12 -30.09
N GLU A 106 17.92 -4.69 -31.14
CA GLU A 106 16.68 -3.92 -31.01
C GLU A 106 15.57 -4.73 -30.34
N ARG A 107 15.46 -6.02 -30.69
CA ARG A 107 14.49 -6.92 -30.06
C ARG A 107 14.74 -7.05 -28.56
N THR A 108 16.00 -7.23 -28.17
CA THR A 108 16.40 -7.29 -26.76
C THR A 108 16.10 -5.96 -26.05
N ALA A 109 16.45 -4.83 -26.66
CA ALA A 109 16.17 -3.51 -26.11
C ALA A 109 14.67 -3.26 -25.91
N LEU A 110 13.83 -3.66 -26.88
CA LEU A 110 12.37 -3.55 -26.79
C LEU A 110 11.78 -4.47 -25.72
N GLN A 111 12.34 -5.66 -25.52
CA GLN A 111 11.93 -6.54 -24.43
C GLN A 111 12.26 -5.94 -23.06
N HIS A 112 13.46 -5.37 -22.89
CA HIS A 112 13.83 -4.66 -21.66
C HIS A 112 12.92 -3.46 -21.41
N TYR A 113 12.64 -2.69 -22.46
CA TYR A 113 11.71 -1.57 -22.40
C TYR A 113 10.30 -2.02 -21.98
N GLY A 114 9.79 -3.10 -22.58
CA GLY A 114 8.51 -3.70 -22.19
C GLY A 114 8.48 -4.12 -20.73
N ALA A 115 9.55 -4.76 -20.22
CA ALA A 115 9.66 -5.13 -18.82
C ALA A 115 9.72 -3.92 -17.87
N GLN A 116 10.38 -2.83 -18.27
CA GLN A 116 10.40 -1.58 -17.51
C GLN A 116 9.01 -0.92 -17.46
N LEU A 117 8.33 -0.86 -18.61
CA LEU A 117 6.98 -0.34 -18.71
C LEU A 117 6.01 -1.14 -17.85
N ASN A 118 6.15 -2.47 -17.87
CA ASN A 118 5.38 -3.38 -17.04
C ASN A 118 5.53 -3.07 -15.54
N ARG A 119 6.77 -2.93 -15.06
CA ARG A 119 7.05 -2.56 -13.67
C ARG A 119 6.41 -1.22 -13.28
N ARG A 120 6.50 -0.22 -14.16
CA ARG A 120 5.90 1.11 -13.93
C ARG A 120 4.38 1.04 -13.84
N LEU A 121 3.75 0.36 -14.81
CA LEU A 121 2.30 0.16 -14.80
C LEU A 121 1.84 -0.60 -13.57
N ASN A 122 2.55 -1.67 -13.19
CA ASN A 122 2.22 -2.44 -12.00
C ASN A 122 2.40 -1.63 -10.70
N SER A 123 3.41 -0.75 -10.62
CA SER A 123 3.60 0.14 -9.47
C SER A 123 2.52 1.23 -9.36
N ALA A 124 1.98 1.68 -10.51
CA ALA A 124 0.92 2.68 -10.55
C ALA A 124 -0.48 2.07 -10.42
N TRP A 125 -0.59 0.75 -10.56
CA TRP A 125 -1.84 0.02 -10.49
C TRP A 125 -2.27 -0.19 -9.04
N ILE A 126 -3.43 0.39 -8.70
CA ILE A 126 -4.07 0.16 -7.40
C ILE A 126 -4.98 -1.05 -7.55
N LYS A 127 -4.59 -2.16 -6.91
CA LYS A 127 -5.35 -3.39 -6.93
C LYS A 127 -6.61 -3.23 -6.05
N PRO A 128 -7.81 -3.53 -6.58
CA PRO A 128 -9.03 -3.51 -5.78
C PRO A 128 -8.99 -4.62 -4.72
N ALA A 129 -8.96 -4.23 -3.43
CA ALA A 129 -8.79 -5.16 -2.31
C ALA A 129 -9.90 -6.22 -2.23
N ASN A 130 -11.11 -5.87 -2.66
CA ASN A 130 -12.27 -6.76 -2.67
C ASN A 130 -12.17 -7.90 -3.69
N LEU A 131 -11.16 -7.88 -4.57
CA LEU A 131 -10.98 -8.91 -5.57
C LEU A 131 -9.73 -9.76 -5.34
N ALA A 132 -8.90 -9.46 -4.33
CA ALA A 132 -7.67 -10.20 -4.03
C ALA A 132 -7.94 -11.72 -3.94
N GLY A 133 -7.10 -12.52 -4.60
CA GLY A 133 -7.24 -13.98 -4.64
C GLY A 133 -8.22 -14.55 -5.68
N VAL A 134 -8.98 -13.71 -6.42
CA VAL A 134 -9.98 -14.18 -7.40
C VAL A 134 -9.36 -14.68 -8.73
N GLY A 135 -8.03 -14.60 -8.90
CA GLY A 135 -7.35 -15.17 -10.06
C GLY A 135 -7.71 -14.52 -11.40
N LEU A 136 -8.15 -13.25 -11.39
CA LEU A 136 -8.56 -12.53 -12.60
C LEU A 136 -7.35 -12.18 -13.46
N VAL A 137 -7.51 -12.32 -14.77
CA VAL A 137 -6.50 -11.93 -15.76
C VAL A 137 -7.16 -11.05 -16.83
N VAL A 138 -6.47 -9.99 -17.24
CA VAL A 138 -6.86 -9.20 -18.41
C VAL A 138 -5.66 -8.92 -19.26
N THR A 139 -5.82 -9.08 -20.57
CA THR A 139 -4.78 -8.76 -21.54
C THR A 139 -5.09 -7.41 -22.16
N VAL A 140 -4.10 -6.53 -22.17
CA VAL A 140 -4.22 -5.16 -22.67
C VAL A 140 -3.27 -5.00 -23.85
N VAL A 141 -3.80 -4.47 -24.94
CA VAL A 141 -3.05 -4.08 -26.14
C VAL A 141 -3.04 -2.56 -26.20
N PHE A 142 -1.87 -1.97 -26.39
CA PHE A 142 -1.70 -0.53 -26.47
C PHE A 142 -0.52 -0.17 -27.36
N ASP A 143 -0.51 1.07 -27.85
CA ASP A 143 0.52 1.58 -28.74
C ASP A 143 1.38 2.61 -28.00
N VAL A 144 2.69 2.52 -28.18
CA VAL A 144 3.66 3.45 -27.60
C VAL A 144 4.34 4.20 -28.74
N SER A 145 4.26 5.53 -28.73
CA SER A 145 4.93 6.38 -29.72
C SER A 145 6.46 6.37 -29.55
N SER A 146 7.19 6.92 -30.52
CA SER A 146 8.65 7.13 -30.42
C SER A 146 9.07 7.90 -29.16
N SER A 147 8.27 8.89 -28.76
CA SER A 147 8.47 9.67 -27.52
C SER A 147 8.09 8.93 -26.23
N GLY A 148 7.55 7.71 -26.33
CA GLY A 148 7.12 6.92 -25.18
C GLY A 148 5.67 7.12 -24.75
N ARG A 149 4.90 7.96 -25.44
CA ARG A 149 3.50 8.24 -25.07
C ARG A 149 2.65 7.01 -25.33
N ILE A 150 1.87 6.61 -24.33
CA ILE A 150 0.97 5.46 -24.42
C ILE A 150 -0.37 5.93 -25.01
N SER A 151 -0.91 5.15 -25.93
CA SER A 151 -2.15 5.42 -26.64
C SER A 151 -2.87 4.13 -27.03
N ASN A 152 -4.11 4.26 -27.53
CA ASN A 152 -4.88 3.14 -28.07
C ASN A 152 -5.04 1.93 -27.12
N VAL A 153 -5.23 2.20 -25.82
CA VAL A 153 -5.34 1.15 -24.78
C VAL A 153 -6.66 0.38 -24.92
N ARG A 154 -6.58 -0.92 -25.20
CA ARG A 154 -7.72 -1.83 -25.44
C ARG A 154 -7.56 -3.11 -24.62
N LEU A 155 -8.66 -3.64 -24.08
CA LEU A 155 -8.66 -4.93 -23.36
C LEU A 155 -9.12 -6.05 -24.30
N ARG A 156 -8.36 -7.16 -24.34
CA ARG A 156 -8.44 -8.23 -25.34
C ARG A 156 -7.95 -9.58 -24.77
N PRO A 157 -8.82 -10.44 -24.20
CA PRO A 157 -10.20 -10.19 -23.77
C PRO A 157 -10.25 -9.38 -22.46
N ALA A 158 -11.44 -8.88 -22.12
CA ALA A 158 -11.74 -8.30 -20.81
C ALA A 158 -11.71 -9.37 -19.71
N SER A 159 -11.51 -8.99 -18.44
CA SER A 159 -11.42 -9.96 -17.33
C SER A 159 -12.75 -10.61 -16.93
N GLY A 160 -13.87 -10.07 -17.42
CA GLY A 160 -15.20 -10.40 -16.92
C GLY A 160 -15.57 -9.67 -15.62
N ASN A 161 -14.68 -8.83 -15.07
CA ASN A 161 -14.96 -7.99 -13.91
C ASN A 161 -14.72 -6.50 -14.21
N PRO A 162 -15.76 -5.65 -14.22
CA PRO A 162 -15.63 -4.24 -14.60
C PRO A 162 -14.78 -3.42 -13.60
N SER A 163 -14.79 -3.78 -12.31
CA SER A 163 -13.95 -3.11 -11.31
C SER A 163 -12.47 -3.40 -11.54
N PHE A 164 -12.14 -4.63 -11.91
CA PHE A 164 -10.78 -5.01 -12.28
C PHE A 164 -10.34 -4.29 -13.56
N ASP A 165 -11.14 -4.35 -14.63
CA ASP A 165 -10.81 -3.68 -15.90
C ASP A 165 -10.65 -2.16 -15.74
N THR A 166 -11.50 -1.53 -14.93
CA THR A 166 -11.42 -0.10 -14.62
C THR A 166 -10.14 0.24 -13.87
N SER A 167 -9.75 -0.60 -12.89
CA SER A 167 -8.49 -0.40 -12.15
C SER A 167 -7.27 -0.46 -13.07
N VAL A 168 -7.27 -1.37 -14.06
CA VAL A 168 -6.20 -1.50 -15.04
C VAL A 168 -6.17 -0.27 -15.96
N LYS A 169 -7.31 0.17 -16.51
CA LYS A 169 -7.39 1.41 -17.32
C LYS A 169 -6.88 2.64 -16.54
N ALA A 170 -7.20 2.73 -15.25
CA ALA A 170 -6.72 3.81 -14.39
C ALA A 170 -5.18 3.80 -14.26
N ALA A 171 -4.55 2.62 -14.21
CA ALA A 171 -3.09 2.51 -14.19
C ALA A 171 -2.45 3.08 -15.45
N PHE A 172 -3.01 2.80 -16.63
CA PHE A 172 -2.54 3.38 -17.89
C PHE A 172 -2.69 4.90 -17.95
N THR A 173 -3.79 5.41 -17.40
CA THR A 173 -4.03 6.86 -17.31
C THR A 173 -3.00 7.55 -16.42
N ARG A 174 -2.56 6.89 -15.33
CA ARG A 174 -1.53 7.40 -14.43
C ARG A 174 -0.13 7.39 -15.02
N VAL A 175 0.24 6.31 -15.71
CA VAL A 175 1.59 6.18 -16.27
C VAL A 175 1.75 7.10 -17.48
N SER A 176 0.76 7.19 -18.39
CA SER A 176 0.68 8.04 -19.58
C SER A 176 1.84 7.95 -20.60
N SER A 177 3.08 7.73 -20.15
CA SER A 177 4.30 7.57 -20.93
C SER A 177 5.22 6.54 -20.28
N GLY A 178 5.78 5.65 -21.11
CA GLY A 178 6.81 4.69 -20.72
C GLY A 178 8.23 5.24 -20.79
N GLY A 179 8.43 6.46 -21.28
CA GLY A 179 9.73 6.99 -21.69
C GLY A 179 10.07 6.64 -23.14
N VAL A 180 11.04 7.32 -23.73
CA VAL A 180 11.42 7.20 -25.16
C VAL A 180 11.66 5.74 -25.54
N THR A 181 11.14 5.31 -26.69
CA THR A 181 11.33 3.94 -27.16
C THR A 181 12.78 3.74 -27.63
N PRO A 182 13.43 2.60 -27.34
CA PRO A 182 14.83 2.36 -27.72
C PRO A 182 15.07 2.38 -29.23
N SER A 183 14.05 2.07 -30.01
CA SER A 183 14.07 2.06 -31.48
C SER A 183 13.75 3.42 -32.10
N GLY A 184 13.32 4.41 -31.31
CA GLY A 184 12.83 5.70 -31.83
C GLY A 184 11.60 5.60 -32.72
N GLN A 185 10.95 4.42 -32.76
CA GLN A 185 9.76 4.13 -33.57
C GLN A 185 8.56 3.85 -32.65
N ALA A 186 7.35 3.94 -33.21
CA ALA A 186 6.16 3.52 -32.51
C ALA A 186 6.02 1.99 -32.55
N HIS A 187 5.67 1.38 -31.42
CA HIS A 187 5.49 -0.08 -31.29
C HIS A 187 4.20 -0.39 -30.55
N SER A 188 3.56 -1.50 -30.92
CA SER A 188 2.40 -2.01 -30.20
C SER A 188 2.86 -3.05 -29.18
N PHE A 189 2.29 -3.00 -27.98
CA PHE A 189 2.64 -3.88 -26.88
C PHE A 189 1.38 -4.57 -26.37
N THR A 190 1.54 -5.85 -26.07
CA THR A 190 0.53 -6.66 -25.39
C THR A 190 1.05 -7.01 -24.00
N MET A 191 0.24 -6.77 -22.97
CA MET A 191 0.60 -7.01 -21.59
C MET A 191 -0.58 -7.58 -20.80
N SER A 192 -0.33 -8.62 -20.01
CA SER A 192 -1.37 -9.28 -19.20
C SER A 192 -1.28 -8.88 -17.75
N PHE A 193 -2.31 -8.23 -17.20
CA PHE A 193 -2.43 -7.95 -15.77
C PHE A 193 -3.17 -9.08 -15.10
N LYS A 194 -2.63 -9.56 -13.99
CA LYS A 194 -3.24 -10.63 -13.22
C LYS A 194 -3.32 -10.31 -11.75
N MET A 195 -4.36 -10.84 -11.14
CA MET A 195 -4.59 -10.76 -9.72
C MET A 195 -4.26 -12.11 -9.09
N VAL A 196 -3.00 -12.25 -8.75
CA VAL A 196 -2.50 -13.32 -7.89
C VAL A 196 -2.23 -12.72 -6.52
N ASP A 197 -2.67 -13.45 -5.50
CA ASP A 197 -2.25 -13.31 -4.11
C ASP A 197 -0.86 -13.95 -3.96
#